data_AF-A0A382FPM1-F1
#
_entry.id   AF-A0A382FPM1-F1
#
_cell.length_a   1.000
_cell.length_b   1.000
_cell.length_c   1.000
_cell.angle_alpha   90.00
_cell.angle_beta   90.00
_cell.angle_gamma   90.00
#
_symmetry.space_group_name_H-M   'P 1'
#
loop_
_entity.id
_entity.type
_entity.pdbx_description
1 polymer ?
#
loop_
_entity_poly.entity_id
_entity_poly.type
_entity_poly.pdbx_seq_one_letter_code
_entity_poly.pdbx_strand_id
1 'polypeptide(L)'
;MINKDKLNMLDNSTENALKKLIKPLRNNAKFYRSVMDNCSEYMVKHNGNKFWLFNNWVIAEWKNCQHSNPFESWKHPSADSAKEHFKSISFDDNY
;
A
#
# COMPACT_ATOMS: atom_id res chain seq x y z
N MET A 1 14.55 16.27 16.14
CA MET A 1 13.61 16.97 15.23
C MET A 1 13.10 15.95 14.22
N ILE A 2 11.82 15.57 14.28
CA ILE A 2 11.22 14.70 13.26
C ILE A 2 10.64 15.64 12.20
N ASN A 3 11.19 15.56 10.98
CA ASN A 3 10.73 16.36 9.85
C ASN A 3 9.23 16.12 9.62
N LYS A 4 8.46 17.20 9.63
CA LYS A 4 7.00 17.24 9.52
C LYS A 4 6.48 17.17 8.08
N ASP A 5 7.35 16.88 7.11
CA ASP A 5 6.91 16.50 5.78
C ASP A 5 6.52 15.02 5.81
N LYS A 6 5.33 14.74 6.35
CA LYS A 6 4.57 13.57 5.91
C LYS A 6 4.37 13.75 4.41
N LEU A 7 5.34 13.31 3.61
CA LEU A 7 5.15 13.02 2.19
C LEU A 7 3.80 12.33 2.12
N ASN A 8 2.83 12.91 1.41
CA ASN A 8 1.43 12.55 1.59
C ASN A 8 1.26 11.10 1.11
N MET A 9 1.41 10.13 2.04
CA MET A 9 1.42 8.68 1.79
C MET A 9 0.11 8.19 1.17
N LEU A 10 -0.89 9.07 1.17
CA LEU A 10 -2.18 8.91 0.58
C LEU A 10 -2.49 10.16 -0.26
N ASP A 11 -2.20 10.08 -1.56
CA ASP A 11 -2.56 11.14 -2.48
C ASP A 11 -4.04 11.07 -2.88
N ASN A 12 -4.51 12.11 -3.59
CA ASN A 12 -5.89 12.18 -4.07
C ASN A 12 -6.25 11.01 -5.00
N SER A 13 -5.28 10.42 -5.70
CA SER A 13 -5.52 9.28 -6.58
C SER A 13 -5.84 8.03 -5.76
N THR A 14 -5.02 7.72 -4.75
CA THR A 14 -5.22 6.58 -3.84
C THR A 14 -6.54 6.73 -3.08
N GLU A 15 -6.85 7.93 -2.59
CA GLU A 15 -8.12 8.21 -1.90
C GLU A 15 -9.34 7.98 -2.82
N ASN A 16 -9.23 8.37 -4.08
CA ASN A 16 -10.28 8.12 -5.07
C ASN A 16 -10.40 6.63 -5.42
N ALA A 17 -9.29 5.89 -5.47
CA ALA A 17 -9.30 4.45 -5.67
C ALA A 17 -10.01 3.73 -4.52
N LEU A 18 -9.71 4.10 -3.27
CA LEU A 18 -10.38 3.56 -2.07
C LEU A 18 -11.90 3.79 -2.10
N LYS A 19 -12.33 5.00 -2.50
CA LYS A 19 -13.76 5.36 -2.62
C LYS A 19 -14.51 4.57 -3.69
N LYS A 20 -13.80 4.11 -4.74
CA LYS A 20 -14.36 3.31 -5.83
C LYS A 20 -14.51 1.83 -5.48
N LEU A 21 -13.97 1.35 -4.36
CA LEU A 21 -14.13 -0.04 -3.93
C LEU A 21 -15.60 -0.34 -3.58
N ILE A 22 -16.20 -1.26 -4.33
CA ILE A 22 -17.59 -1.71 -4.17
C ILE A 22 -17.65 -2.88 -3.17
N LYS A 23 -18.79 -3.14 -2.52
CA LYS A 23 -18.96 -4.34 -1.67
C LYS A 23 -18.65 -5.62 -2.48
N PRO A 24 -17.92 -6.61 -1.89
CA PRO A 24 -17.55 -6.75 -0.48
C PRO A 24 -16.27 -6.00 -0.05
N LEU A 25 -15.53 -5.38 -0.98
CA LEU A 25 -14.22 -4.76 -0.73
C LEU A 25 -14.26 -3.47 0.12
N ARG A 26 -15.46 -2.94 0.41
CA ARG A 26 -15.64 -1.73 1.24
C ARG A 26 -15.12 -1.90 2.67
N ASN A 27 -15.14 -3.11 3.22
CA ASN A 27 -14.52 -3.39 4.53
C ASN A 27 -12.99 -3.32 4.43
N ASN A 28 -12.42 -3.79 3.31
CA ASN A 28 -11.00 -3.68 3.04
C ASN A 28 -10.58 -2.22 2.83
N ALA A 29 -11.44 -1.37 2.24
CA ALA A 29 -11.14 0.06 2.07
C ALA A 29 -10.83 0.77 3.39
N LYS A 30 -11.60 0.49 4.46
CA LYS A 30 -11.33 1.04 5.80
C LYS A 30 -10.03 0.50 6.39
N PHE A 31 -9.77 -0.78 6.20
CA PHE A 31 -8.54 -1.42 6.64
C PHE A 31 -7.31 -0.83 5.90
N TYR A 32 -7.37 -0.73 4.58
CA TYR A 32 -6.31 -0.15 3.75
C TYR A 32 -6.05 1.30 4.11
N ARG A 33 -7.10 2.10 4.29
CA ARG A 33 -6.97 3.47 4.80
C ARG A 33 -6.23 3.50 6.15
N SER A 34 -6.62 2.64 7.09
CA SER A 34 -5.95 2.53 8.39
C SER A 34 -4.48 2.10 8.25
N VAL A 35 -4.15 1.20 7.33
CA VAL A 35 -2.76 0.80 7.05
C VAL A 35 -1.98 1.97 6.49
N MET A 36 -2.52 2.68 5.49
CA MET A 36 -1.85 3.82 4.85
C MET A 36 -1.61 4.97 5.82
N ASP A 37 -2.57 5.27 6.71
CA ASP A 37 -2.45 6.33 7.73
C ASP A 37 -1.40 5.99 8.81
N ASN A 38 -1.11 4.70 9.04
CA ASN A 38 -0.26 4.23 10.15
C ASN A 38 0.96 3.43 9.69
N CYS A 39 1.24 3.38 8.38
CA CYS A 39 2.31 2.56 7.83
C CYS A 39 3.68 2.95 8.42
N SER A 40 4.53 1.95 8.61
CA SER A 40 5.90 2.15 9.07
C SER A 40 6.83 2.49 7.91
N GLU A 41 6.55 1.96 6.71
CA GLU A 41 7.31 2.23 5.49
C GLU A 41 6.36 2.44 4.32
N TYR A 42 6.77 3.32 3.39
CA TYR A 42 6.05 3.67 2.18
C TYR A 42 7.02 3.79 1.01
N MET A 43 6.63 3.28 -0.15
CA MET A 43 7.42 3.31 -1.37
C MET A 43 6.55 3.61 -2.58
N VAL A 44 7.09 4.38 -3.52
CA VAL A 44 6.53 4.58 -4.86
C VAL A 44 7.59 4.19 -5.88
N LYS A 45 7.26 3.27 -6.77
CA LYS A 45 8.11 2.86 -7.89
C LYS A 45 8.00 3.86 -9.04
N HIS A 46 8.99 3.85 -9.93
CA HIS A 46 9.03 4.72 -11.11
C HIS A 46 7.83 4.49 -12.06
N ASN A 47 7.29 3.27 -12.09
CA ASN A 47 6.08 2.91 -12.84
C ASN A 47 4.77 3.41 -12.18
N GLY A 48 4.86 4.05 -11.02
CA GLY A 48 3.75 4.61 -10.27
C GLY A 48 3.07 3.64 -9.31
N ASN A 49 3.54 2.39 -9.21
CA ASN A 49 3.06 1.42 -8.22
C ASN A 49 3.46 1.88 -6.82
N LYS A 50 2.57 1.70 -5.85
CA LYS A 50 2.77 2.17 -4.48
C LYS A 50 2.66 1.02 -3.52
N PHE A 51 3.47 1.07 -2.46
CA PHE A 51 3.54 0.01 -1.47
C PHE A 51 3.57 0.60 -0.07
N TRP A 52 2.84 -0.04 0.85
CA TRP A 52 2.81 0.31 2.27
C TRP A 52 3.13 -0.92 3.11
N LEU A 53 3.98 -0.76 4.12
CA LEU A 53 4.26 -1.75 5.14
C LEU A 53 3.61 -1.32 6.47
N PHE A 54 2.84 -2.20 7.09
CA PHE A 54 2.27 -1.98 8.42
C PHE A 54 2.19 -3.28 9.21
N ASN A 55 2.88 -3.36 10.35
CA ASN A 55 3.03 -4.59 11.12
C ASN A 55 3.50 -5.75 10.23
N ASN A 56 2.68 -6.80 10.10
CA ASN A 56 2.92 -7.95 9.24
C ASN A 56 2.14 -7.89 7.91
N TRP A 57 1.72 -6.70 7.48
CA TRP A 57 0.99 -6.50 6.23
C TRP A 57 1.80 -5.69 5.23
N VAL A 58 1.76 -6.13 3.97
CA VAL A 58 2.18 -5.35 2.81
C VAL A 58 0.95 -5.07 1.96
N ILE A 59 0.75 -3.83 1.55
CA ILE A 59 -0.29 -3.43 0.60
C ILE A 59 0.37 -2.87 -0.65
N ALA A 60 -0.10 -3.27 -1.82
CA ALA A 60 0.23 -2.66 -3.10
C ALA A 60 -0.98 -1.91 -3.66
N GLU A 61 -0.74 -0.77 -4.30
CA GLU A 61 -1.65 -0.13 -5.26
C GLU A 61 -0.98 -0.16 -6.64
N TRP A 62 -1.56 -0.94 -7.54
CA TRP A 62 -1.10 -1.08 -8.92
C TRP A 62 -1.59 0.10 -9.76
N LYS A 63 -0.66 0.84 -10.37
CA LYS A 63 -0.98 1.97 -11.25
C LYS A 63 -1.76 1.52 -12.49
N ASN A 64 -1.30 0.42 -13.08
CA ASN A 64 -1.89 -0.19 -14.26
C ASN A 64 -2.44 -1.56 -13.88
N CYS A 65 -3.75 -1.68 -13.72
CA CYS A 65 -4.43 -2.96 -13.51
C CYS A 65 -5.61 -3.10 -14.48
N GLN A 66 -5.91 -4.33 -14.90
CA GLN A 66 -7.04 -4.61 -15.81
C GLN A 66 -8.38 -4.81 -15.08
N HIS A 67 -8.39 -4.67 -13.76
CA HIS A 67 -9.57 -4.89 -12.92
C HIS A 67 -9.90 -3.66 -12.08
N SER A 68 -11.13 -3.60 -11.57
CA SER A 68 -11.66 -2.42 -10.85
C SER A 68 -11.02 -2.15 -9.48
N ASN A 69 -10.38 -3.14 -8.86
CA ASN A 69 -9.68 -3.00 -7.59
C ASN A 69 -8.16 -2.92 -7.80
N PRO A 70 -7.51 -1.76 -7.72
CA PRO A 70 -6.06 -1.66 -7.92
C PRO A 70 -5.25 -2.16 -6.71
N PHE A 71 -5.90 -2.55 -5.62
CA PHE A 71 -5.21 -2.93 -4.39
C PHE A 71 -5.04 -4.43 -4.25
N GLU A 72 -3.82 -4.81 -3.86
CA GLU A 72 -3.45 -6.15 -3.42
C GLU A 72 -2.85 -6.07 -2.01
N SER A 73 -3.01 -7.11 -1.21
CA SER A 73 -2.50 -7.13 0.15
C SER A 73 -2.04 -8.51 0.56
N TRP A 74 -0.92 -8.58 1.27
CA TRP A 74 -0.36 -9.81 1.81
C TRP A 74 -0.21 -9.68 3.32
N LYS A 75 -0.74 -10.67 4.06
CA LYS A 75 -0.50 -10.82 5.49
C LYS A 75 0.57 -11.89 5.69
N HIS A 76 1.66 -11.50 6.32
CA HIS A 76 2.75 -12.40 6.64
C HIS A 76 2.65 -12.95 8.08
N PRO A 77 3.35 -14.04 8.41
CA PRO A 77 3.36 -14.59 9.76
C PRO A 77 3.91 -13.62 10.82
N SER A 78 4.86 -12.76 10.46
CA SER A 78 5.52 -11.81 11.37
C SER A 78 5.83 -10.46 10.71
N ALA A 79 6.11 -9.45 11.52
CA ALA A 79 6.54 -8.14 11.02
C ALA A 79 7.87 -8.22 10.24
N ASP A 80 8.80 -9.07 10.69
CA ASP A 80 10.09 -9.27 9.99
C ASP A 80 9.89 -9.86 8.59
N SER A 81 9.05 -10.90 8.46
CA SER A 81 8.75 -11.49 7.16
C SER A 81 8.03 -10.53 6.20
N ALA A 82 7.16 -9.64 6.72
CA ALA A 82 6.56 -8.58 5.90
C ALA A 82 7.59 -7.55 5.45
N LYS A 83 8.54 -7.19 6.33
CA LYS A 83 9.63 -6.28 6.00
C LYS A 83 10.58 -6.87 4.96
N GLU A 84 10.88 -8.16 5.05
CA GLU A 84 11.67 -8.86 4.02
C GLU A 84 10.96 -8.86 2.67
N HIS A 85 9.65 -9.13 2.64
CA HIS A 85 8.87 -9.05 1.40
C HIS A 85 8.79 -7.63 0.83
N PHE A 86 8.56 -6.63 1.70
CA PHE A 86 8.56 -5.23 1.27
C PHE A 86 9.90 -4.81 0.65
N LYS A 87 11.01 -5.25 1.27
CA LYS A 87 12.35 -5.05 0.72
C LYS A 87 12.56 -5.80 -0.59
N SER A 88 12.11 -7.05 -0.72
CA SER A 88 12.27 -7.78 -1.99
C SER A 88 11.53 -7.08 -3.14
N ILE A 89 10.32 -6.59 -2.89
CA ILE A 89 9.56 -5.76 -3.84
C ILE A 89 10.35 -4.50 -4.21
N SER A 90 11.04 -3.88 -3.25
CA SER A 90 11.82 -2.66 -3.50
C SER A 90 12.96 -2.85 -4.52
N PHE A 91 13.54 -4.06 -4.60
CA PHE A 91 14.64 -4.38 -5.51
C PHE A 91 14.21 -5.01 -6.85
N ASP A 92 12.96 -5.43 -6.97
CA ASP A 92 12.45 -6.04 -8.19
C ASP A 92 11.66 -5.00 -9.01
N ASP A 93 12.12 -4.72 -10.23
CA ASP A 93 11.50 -3.77 -11.16
C ASP A 93 10.31 -4.36 -11.93
N ASN A 94 10.07 -5.68 -11.81
CA ASN A 94 8.88 -6.32 -12.37
C ASN A 94 7.63 -6.07 -11.52
N TYR A 95 7.80 -5.49 -10.32
CA TYR A 95 6.75 -5.00 -9.44
C TYR A 95 6.48 -3.51 -9.59
#